data_AF-M0DFE1-F1
#
_entry.id   AF-M0DFE1-F1
#
_cell.length_a   1.000
_cell.length_b   1.000
_cell.length_c   1.000
_cell.angle_alpha   90.00
_cell.angle_beta   90.00
_cell.angle_gamma   90.00
#
_symmetry.space_group_name_H-M   'P 1'
#
loop_
_entity.id
_entity.type
_entity.pdbx_description
1 polymer ?
#
loop_
_entity_poly.entity_id
_entity_poly.type
_entity_poly.pdbx_seq_one_letter_code
_entity_poly.pdbx_strand_id
1 'polypeptide(L)' 'MTVDVSRGGLLVTLAIFGVIVYEMRTVLDFVGVELPIIPYMAAVFGLAGATVWYVSLKGGWRTEPERDDPA' A
#
# COMPACT_ATOMS: atom_id res chain seq x y z
N MET A 1 -9.18 17.92 -7.10
CA MET A 1 -9.64 16.60 -6.63
C MET A 1 -8.81 16.26 -5.40
N THR A 2 -9.38 16.42 -4.21
CA THR A 2 -8.74 16.07 -2.94
C THR A 2 -9.05 14.61 -2.65
N VAL A 3 -8.01 13.79 -2.55
CA VAL A 3 -8.13 12.37 -2.22
C VAL A 3 -8.11 12.26 -0.70
N ASP A 4 -9.30 12.05 -0.13
CA ASP A 4 -9.53 12.02 1.31
C ASP A 4 -9.42 10.57 1.79
N VAL A 5 -8.36 10.23 2.54
CA VAL A 5 -8.01 8.83 2.87
C VAL A 5 -7.62 8.71 4.34
N SER A 6 -8.10 7.66 4.99
CA SER A 6 -7.70 7.33 6.36
C SER A 6 -6.27 6.80 6.39
N ARG A 7 -5.47 7.30 7.34
CA ARG A 7 -4.06 6.91 7.46
C ARG A 7 -3.87 5.42 7.71
N GLY A 8 -4.70 4.85 8.60
CA GLY A 8 -4.67 3.42 8.91
C GLY A 8 -5.06 2.55 7.72
N GLY A 9 -6.17 2.88 7.04
CA GLY A 9 -6.65 2.11 5.89
C GLY A 9 -5.62 2.07 4.77
N LEU A 10 -5.01 3.21 4.42
CA LEU A 10 -3.99 3.27 3.38
C LEU A 10 -2.78 2.37 3.67
N LEU A 11 -2.24 2.46 4.90
CA LEU A 11 -1.05 1.70 5.28
C LEU A 11 -1.34 0.19 5.32
N VAL A 12 -2.52 -0.20 5.80
CA VAL A 12 -2.96 -1.61 5.78
C VAL A 12 -3.11 -2.11 4.35
N THR A 13 -3.76 -1.34 3.47
CA THR A 13 -3.88 -1.69 2.05
C THR A 13 -2.52 -1.84 1.39
N LEU A 14 -1.57 -0.92 1.64
CA LEU A 14 -0.21 -1.02 1.11
C LEU A 14 0.54 -2.25 1.62
N ALA A 15 0.37 -2.61 2.89
CA ALA A 15 0.96 -3.81 3.46
C ALA A 15 0.39 -5.09 2.81
N ILE A 16 -0.95 -5.19 2.71
CA ILE A 16 -1.62 -6.33 2.06
C ILE A 16 -1.19 -6.43 0.59
N PHE A 17 -1.17 -5.29 -0.12
CA PHE A 17 -0.72 -5.24 -1.50
C PHE A 17 0.72 -5.73 -1.65
N GLY A 18 1.63 -5.28 -0.79
CA GLY A 18 3.02 -5.74 -0.77
C GLY A 18 3.15 -7.26 -0.57
N VAL A 19 2.35 -7.83 0.33
CA VAL A 19 2.29 -9.29 0.55
C VAL A 19 1.79 -10.02 -0.69
N ILE A 20 0.70 -9.56 -1.30
CA ILE A 20 0.15 -10.18 -2.53
C ILE A 20 1.20 -10.18 -3.65
N VAL A 21 1.89 -9.05 -3.85
CA VAL A 21 2.96 -8.95 -4.86
C VAL A 21 4.14 -9.86 -4.53
N TYR A 22 4.49 -10.01 -3.24
CA TYR A 22 5.51 -10.97 -2.83
C TYR A 22 5.08 -12.41 -3.13
N GLU A 23 3.83 -12.79 -2.85
CA GLU A 23 3.34 -14.15 -3.12
C GLU A 23 3.27 -14.49 -4.62
N MET A 24 3.18 -13.49 -5.49
CA MET A 24 3.33 -13.74 -6.94
C MET A 24 4.70 -14.34 -7.29
N ARG A 25 5.74 -14.07 -6.50
CA ARG A 25 7.03 -14.78 -6.64
C ARG A 25 6.85 -16.27 -6.36
N THR A 26 6.17 -16.61 -5.28
CA THR A 26 5.88 -18.01 -4.90
C THR A 26 5.08 -18.70 -6.00
N VAL A 27 4.06 -18.02 -6.55
CA VAL A 27 3.25 -18.55 -7.66
C VAL A 27 4.09 -18.77 -8.92
N LEU A 28 4.98 -17.84 -9.25
CA LEU A 28 5.86 -17.93 -10.42
C LEU A 28 6.95 -19.01 -10.25
N ASP A 29 7.43 -19.21 -9.03
CA ASP A 29 8.34 -20.28 -8.67
C ASP A 29 7.71 -21.67 -8.94
N PHE A 30 6.42 -21.84 -8.66
CA PHE A 30 5.69 -23.08 -8.98
C PHE A 30 5.62 -23.41 -10.47
N VAL A 31 5.80 -22.43 -11.36
CA VAL A 31 5.87 -22.63 -12.83
C VAL A 31 7.31 -22.60 -13.36
N GLY A 32 8.30 -22.66 -12.47
CA GLY A 32 9.73 -22.72 -12.81
C GLY A 32 10.37 -21.37 -13.10
N VAL A 33 9.73 -20.26 -12.73
CA VAL A 33 10.26 -18.90 -12.90
C VAL A 33 10.75 -18.38 -11.55
N GLU A 34 12.04 -18.52 -11.30
CA GLU A 34 12.68 -17.98 -10.11
C GLU A 34 12.95 -16.48 -10.27
N LEU A 35 12.45 -15.70 -9.31
CA LEU A 35 12.63 -14.25 -9.31
C LEU A 35 13.51 -13.78 -8.16
N PRO A 36 14.47 -12.86 -8.41
CA PRO A 36 15.33 -12.31 -7.36
C PRO A 36 14.54 -11.38 -6.43
N ILE A 37 14.78 -11.44 -5.12
CA ILE A 37 13.98 -10.70 -4.13
C ILE A 37 14.23 -9.17 -4.14
N ILE A 38 15.47 -8.74 -4.41
CA ILE A 38 15.88 -7.33 -4.24
C ILE A 38 15.10 -6.37 -5.17
N PRO A 39 14.94 -6.65 -6.48
CA PRO A 39 14.16 -5.79 -7.37
C PRO A 39 12.69 -5.66 -6.93
N TYR A 40 12.10 -6.72 -6.37
CA TYR A 40 10.72 -6.70 -5.87
C TYR A 40 10.58 -5.82 -4.64
N MET A 41 11.48 -5.98 -3.67
CA MET A 41 11.50 -5.11 -2.50
C MET A 41 11.66 -3.65 -2.92
N ALA A 42 12.60 -3.35 -3.82
CA ALA A 42 12.77 -1.99 -4.32
C ALA A 42 11.49 -1.43 -4.96
N ALA A 43 10.78 -2.24 -5.76
CA ALA A 43 9.53 -1.83 -6.38
C ALA A 43 8.40 -1.59 -5.36
N VAL A 44 8.21 -2.50 -4.40
CA VAL A 44 7.17 -2.39 -3.37
C VAL A 44 7.43 -1.21 -2.45
N PHE A 45 8.66 -1.03 -1.97
CA PHE A 45 9.04 0.11 -1.14
C PHE A 45 8.96 1.43 -1.91
N GLY A 46 9.37 1.44 -3.18
CA GLY A 46 9.24 2.59 -4.06
C GLY A 46 7.78 3.02 -4.25
N LEU A 47 6.89 2.06 -4.54
CA LEU A 47 5.45 2.31 -4.69
C LEU A 47 4.82 2.81 -3.39
N ALA A 48 5.13 2.17 -2.26
CA ALA A 48 4.62 2.58 -0.96
C ALA A 48 5.07 4.01 -0.62
N GLY A 49 6.37 4.30 -0.81
CA GLY A 49 6.94 5.63 -0.61
C GLY A 49 6.30 6.68 -1.51
N ALA A 50 6.16 6.40 -2.80
CA ALA A 50 5.52 7.28 -3.77
C ALA A 50 4.04 7.55 -3.42
N THR A 51 3.32 6.52 -2.98
CA THR A 51 1.92 6.64 -2.58
C THR A 51 1.76 7.53 -1.35
N VAL A 52 2.56 7.28 -0.31
CA VAL A 52 2.56 8.12 0.91
C VAL A 52 2.96 9.55 0.58
N TRP A 53 3.96 9.74 -0.29
CA TRP A 53 4.39 11.07 -0.73
C TRP A 53 3.30 11.81 -1.49
N TYR A 54 2.65 11.15 -2.45
CA TYR A 54 1.55 11.70 -3.22
C TYR A 54 0.38 12.12 -2.33
N VAL A 55 -0.04 11.25 -1.41
CA VAL A 55 -1.11 11.55 -0.44
C VAL A 55 -0.71 12.74 0.43
N SER A 56 0.53 12.79 0.93
CA SER A 56 1.01 13.90 1.76
C SER A 56 1.03 15.25 1.02
N LEU A 57 1.24 15.25 -0.31
CA LEU A 57 1.22 16.46 -1.13
C LEU A 57 -0.20 16.90 -1.55
N LYS A 58 -1.15 15.97 -1.62
CA LYS A 58 -2.46 16.18 -2.28
C LYS A 58 -3.67 16.04 -1.37
N GLY A 59 -3.54 15.47 -0.18
CA GLY A 59 -4.65 15.18 0.72
C GLY A 59 -4.28 15.46 2.17
N GLY A 60 -5.22 16.05 2.92
CA GLY A 60 -5.16 16.05 4.37
C GLY A 60 -5.45 14.64 4.86
N TRP A 61 -4.59 14.09 5.72
CA TRP A 61 -4.89 12.83 6.39
C TRP A 61 -6.16 13.01 7.22
N ARG A 62 -7.19 12.18 7.02
CA ARG A 62 -8.29 12.10 7.98
C ARG A 62 -7.75 11.52 9.29
N THR A 63 -7.47 12.41 10.23
CA THR A 63 -6.99 12.08 11.58
C THR A 63 -8.11 12.02 12.61
N GLU A 64 -9.30 12.51 12.26
CA GLU A 64 -10.46 12.53 13.14
C GLU A 64 -11.28 11.24 12.95
N PRO A 65 -11.62 10.52 14.04
CA PRO A 65 -12.65 9.50 13.98
C PRO A 65 -13.98 10.19 13.71
N GLU A 66 -14.72 9.73 12.70
CA GLU A 66 -16.12 10.12 12.48
C GLU A 66 -16.85 9.90 13.82
N ARG A 67 -17.32 10.98 14.47
CA ARG A 67 -18.23 10.84 15.60
C ARG A 67 -19.50 10.24 15.02
N ASP A 68 -19.80 9.00 15.36
CA ASP A 68 -21.19 8.51 15.30
C ASP A 68 -21.99 9.46 16.20
N ASP A 69 -22.61 10.49 15.60
CA ASP A 69 -23.67 11.22 16.27
C ASP A 69 -24.83 10.22 16.43
N PRO A 70 -25.18 9.82 17.66
CA PRO A 70 -26.30 8.91 17.85
C PRO A 70 -27.58 9.60 17.39
N ALA A 71 -28.29 8.93 16.48
CA ALA A 71 -29.56 9.36 15.88
C ALA A 71 -30.67 9.56 16.91
#